data_AF-A0ABD5F708-F1
#
_entry.id   AF-A0ABD5F708-F1
#
_cell.length_a   1.000
_cell.length_b   1.000
_cell.length_c   1.000
_cell.angle_alpha   90.00
_cell.angle_beta   90.00
_cell.angle_gamma   90.00
#
_symmetry.space_group_name_H-M   'P 1'
#
loop_
_entity.id
_entity.type
_entity.pdbx_description
1 polymer ?
#
loop_
_entity_poly.entity_id
_entity_poly.type
_entity_poly.pdbx_seq_one_letter_code
_entity_poly.pdbx_strand_id
1 'polypeptide(L)'
;MDFIKMTNDQLKSFLDEHGVDHSDAKVKADYVQLVENVKLEDDKEAAEETEEPKGLAAKVQSAIKIERTETKKVDPISYLKDRDYSLLTVGERAMIREQSLEYESQGEGVEVVVTDRLTTKWRIVKLADKSYSKLLKGVKYALSNEDYEALKDEQVKVKTEETKNKCCGQARYEVVNLLEVVDD
;
A
#
# COMPACT_ATOMS: atom_id res chain seq x y z
N MET A 1 11.50 16.68 -28.94
CA MET A 1 12.22 17.76 -28.23
C MET A 1 12.41 17.33 -26.79
N ASP A 2 13.53 17.69 -26.16
CA ASP A 2 13.81 17.35 -24.76
C ASP A 2 13.35 18.51 -23.86
N PHE A 3 12.09 18.46 -23.41
CA PHE A 3 11.43 19.53 -22.66
C PHE A 3 12.05 19.79 -21.29
N ILE A 4 12.77 18.79 -20.75
CA ILE A 4 13.52 18.92 -19.50
C ILE A 4 14.66 19.97 -19.64
N LYS A 5 15.21 20.12 -20.85
CA LYS A 5 16.29 21.07 -21.15
C LYS A 5 15.80 22.48 -21.49
N MET A 6 14.51 22.69 -21.74
CA MET A 6 13.95 24.00 -22.07
C MET A 6 13.87 24.89 -20.82
N THR A 7 13.91 26.21 -20.99
CA THR A 7 13.70 27.15 -19.88
C THR A 7 12.21 27.27 -19.56
N ASN A 8 11.88 27.78 -18.37
CA ASN A 8 10.47 27.94 -17.97
C ASN A 8 9.70 28.85 -18.94
N ASP A 9 10.35 29.89 -19.47
CA ASP A 9 9.71 30.81 -20.42
C ASP A 9 9.39 30.10 -21.74
N GLN A 10 10.27 29.22 -22.22
CA GLN A 10 10.04 28.42 -23.42
C GLN A 10 8.90 27.40 -23.23
N LEU A 11 8.77 26.81 -22.03
CA LEU A 11 7.68 25.89 -21.71
C LEU A 11 6.32 26.60 -21.61
N LYS A 12 6.30 27.81 -21.03
CA LYS A 12 5.08 28.63 -20.95
C LYS A 12 4.59 29.06 -22.33
N SER A 13 5.50 29.56 -23.18
CA SER A 13 5.13 29.93 -24.56
C SER A 13 4.56 28.75 -25.33
N PHE A 14 5.10 27.54 -25.16
CA PHE A 14 4.53 26.34 -25.77
C PHE A 14 3.11 26.04 -25.25
N LEU A 15 2.88 26.14 -23.94
CA LEU A 15 1.54 25.91 -23.37
C LEU A 15 0.53 26.98 -23.80
N ASP A 16 0.95 28.24 -23.89
CA ASP A 16 0.13 29.34 -24.41
C ASP A 16 -0.25 29.14 -25.88
N GLU A 17 0.69 28.69 -26.72
CA GLU A 17 0.46 28.38 -28.14
C GLU A 17 -0.53 27.22 -28.34
N HIS A 18 -0.55 26.26 -27.42
CA HIS A 18 -1.47 25.13 -27.43
C HIS A 18 -2.72 25.35 -26.55
N GLY A 19 -2.95 26.57 -26.06
CA GLY A 19 -4.17 26.96 -25.33
C GLY A 19 -4.34 26.29 -23.95
N VAL A 20 -3.26 25.83 -23.33
CA VAL A 20 -3.28 25.15 -22.04
C VAL A 20 -3.02 26.12 -20.90
N ASP A 21 -3.97 26.20 -19.96
CA ASP A 21 -3.83 27.01 -18.76
C ASP A 21 -2.72 26.44 -17.84
N HIS A 22 -1.71 27.25 -17.57
CA HIS A 22 -0.57 26.92 -16.72
C HIS A 22 -0.45 27.83 -15.50
N SER A 23 -1.51 28.58 -15.17
CA SER A 23 -1.56 29.50 -14.03
C SER A 23 -1.33 28.82 -12.67
N ASP A 24 -1.67 27.53 -12.55
CA ASP A 24 -1.49 26.72 -11.33
C ASP A 24 -0.10 26.06 -11.21
N ALA A 25 0.71 26.08 -12.27
CA ALA A 25 2.06 25.51 -12.25
C ALA A 25 3.02 26.42 -11.46
N LYS A 26 3.71 25.86 -10.45
CA LYS A 26 4.59 26.63 -9.55
C LYS A 26 6.05 26.27 -9.69
N VAL A 27 6.35 25.07 -10.18
CA VAL A 27 7.72 24.59 -10.40
C VAL A 27 7.91 24.10 -11.82
N LYS A 28 9.16 24.08 -12.29
CA LYS A 28 9.52 23.69 -13.67
C LYS A 28 8.95 22.32 -14.08
N ALA A 29 8.91 21.37 -13.13
CA ALA A 29 8.41 20.03 -13.38
C ALA A 29 6.91 20.02 -13.78
N ASP A 30 6.11 20.92 -13.22
CA ASP A 30 4.67 21.03 -13.52
C ASP A 30 4.47 21.45 -14.98
N TYR A 31 5.25 22.43 -15.45
CA TYR A 31 5.22 22.87 -16.84
C TYR A 31 5.66 21.76 -17.81
N VAL A 32 6.67 20.97 -17.45
CA VAL A 32 7.12 19.83 -18.28
C VAL A 32 6.02 18.78 -18.41
N GLN A 33 5.32 18.45 -17.33
CA GLN A 33 4.20 17.49 -17.37
C GLN A 33 3.04 17.98 -18.25
N LEU A 34 2.69 19.26 -18.15
CA LEU A 34 1.64 19.84 -18.99
C LEU A 34 2.01 19.76 -20.48
N VAL A 35 3.27 20.06 -20.83
CA VAL A 35 3.74 19.99 -22.22
C VAL A 35 3.76 18.56 -22.76
N GLU A 36 4.13 17.57 -21.92
CA GLU A 36 4.10 16.16 -22.31
C GLU A 36 2.68 15.66 -22.56
N ASN A 37 1.69 16.13 -21.79
CA ASN A 37 0.28 15.78 -21.98
C ASN A 37 -0.30 16.35 -23.28
N VAL A 38 0.04 17.59 -23.65
CA VAL A 38 -0.36 18.20 -24.93
C VAL A 38 0.18 17.40 -26.10
N LYS A 39 1.44 16.95 -26.01
CA LYS A 39 2.07 16.19 -27.09
C LYS A 39 1.46 14.80 -27.29
N LEU A 40 0.96 14.18 -26.22
CA LEU A 40 0.22 12.91 -26.29
C LEU A 40 -1.16 13.08 -26.94
N GLU A 41 -1.66 14.32 -27.05
CA GLU A 41 -2.87 14.66 -27.82
C GLU A 41 -2.52 14.97 -29.29
N ASP A 42 -1.46 15.75 -29.56
CA ASP A 42 -1.00 16.02 -30.94
C ASP A 42 -0.48 14.76 -31.67
N ASP A 43 0.26 13.88 -30.99
CA ASP A 43 0.77 12.63 -31.58
C ASP A 43 -0.37 11.61 -31.84
N LYS A 44 -1.63 11.90 -31.42
CA LYS A 44 -2.85 11.15 -31.81
C LYS A 44 -3.55 11.71 -33.04
N GLU A 45 -3.17 12.87 -33.56
CA GLU A 45 -3.88 13.55 -34.68
C GLU A 45 -3.31 13.26 -36.09
N ALA A 46 -2.22 12.49 -36.24
CA ALA A 46 -1.59 12.24 -37.54
C ALA A 46 -2.03 10.94 -38.27
N ALA A 47 -3.26 10.46 -38.07
CA ALA A 47 -3.80 9.32 -38.81
C ALA A 47 -5.17 9.62 -39.46
N GLU A 48 -5.05 10.21 -40.64
CA GLU A 48 -5.93 10.13 -41.82
C GLU A 48 -7.40 10.54 -41.78
N GLU A 49 -7.71 11.28 -42.84
CA GLU A 49 -8.93 11.97 -43.23
C GLU A 49 -10.12 11.05 -43.63
N THR A 50 -11.30 11.70 -43.71
CA THR A 50 -12.46 11.44 -44.59
C THR A 50 -13.42 10.27 -44.26
N GLU A 51 -14.55 10.55 -43.60
CA GLU A 51 -15.84 10.91 -44.25
C GLU A 51 -16.99 11.13 -43.22
N GLU A 52 -17.98 11.88 -43.69
CA GLU A 52 -18.98 12.73 -43.02
C GLU A 52 -20.16 12.05 -42.24
N PRO A 53 -21.01 12.84 -41.53
CA PRO A 53 -21.44 12.54 -40.18
C PRO A 53 -22.85 11.95 -40.10
N LYS A 54 -23.10 11.06 -39.14
CA LYS A 54 -24.46 10.73 -38.70
C LYS A 54 -24.57 10.58 -37.19
N GLY A 55 -25.11 11.63 -36.57
CA GLY A 55 -25.97 11.59 -35.39
C GLY A 55 -25.41 10.97 -34.10
N LEU A 56 -25.05 11.85 -33.16
CA LEU A 56 -24.60 11.59 -31.78
C LEU A 56 -25.49 10.67 -30.91
N ALA A 57 -26.69 10.29 -31.36
CA ALA A 57 -27.66 9.59 -30.52
C ALA A 57 -27.60 8.04 -30.61
N ALA A 58 -26.96 7.45 -31.63
CA ALA A 58 -27.07 6.01 -31.89
C ALA A 58 -25.82 5.16 -31.52
N LYS A 59 -24.66 5.77 -31.25
CA LYS A 59 -23.43 5.04 -30.82
C LYS A 59 -23.26 4.89 -29.31
N VAL A 60 -24.10 5.56 -28.52
CA VAL A 60 -24.00 5.52 -27.04
C VAL A 60 -24.41 4.15 -26.47
N GLN A 61 -25.10 3.29 -27.23
CA GLN A 61 -25.55 1.97 -26.74
C GLN A 61 -24.72 0.77 -27.21
N SER A 62 -23.74 0.91 -28.12
CA SER A 62 -23.11 -0.27 -28.74
C SER A 62 -21.58 -0.38 -28.68
N ALA A 63 -20.88 0.45 -27.91
CA ALA A 63 -19.45 0.24 -27.62
C ALA A 63 -19.11 0.32 -26.13
N ILE A 64 -20.11 0.18 -25.26
CA ILE A 64 -19.91 -0.21 -23.85
C ILE A 64 -19.64 -1.73 -23.83
N LYS A 65 -18.55 -2.13 -24.48
CA LYS A 65 -17.71 -3.19 -23.92
C LYS A 65 -16.57 -2.44 -23.28
N ILE A 66 -16.87 -1.90 -22.10
CA ILE A 66 -15.84 -1.55 -21.14
C ILE A 66 -15.18 -2.89 -20.80
N GLU A 67 -14.13 -3.25 -21.53
CA GLU A 67 -13.10 -4.07 -20.93
C GLU A 67 -12.57 -3.22 -19.78
N ARG A 68 -13.10 -3.54 -18.60
CA ARG A 68 -12.72 -2.94 -17.33
C ARG A 68 -11.27 -3.35 -17.11
N THR A 69 -10.32 -2.62 -17.68
CA THR A 69 -8.95 -2.64 -17.21
C THR A 69 -8.98 -2.00 -15.85
N GLU A 70 -9.22 -2.85 -14.85
CA GLU A 70 -9.00 -2.54 -13.45
C GLU A 70 -7.59 -1.95 -13.33
N THR A 71 -7.51 -0.63 -13.15
CA THR A 71 -6.31 0.00 -12.63
C THR A 71 -6.12 -0.57 -11.23
N LYS A 72 -5.31 -1.64 -11.12
CA LYS A 72 -4.90 -2.22 -9.85
C LYS A 72 -4.38 -1.07 -9.00
N LYS A 73 -5.07 -0.75 -7.90
CA LYS A 73 -4.53 0.10 -6.84
C LYS A 73 -3.19 -0.50 -6.44
N VAL A 74 -2.09 0.17 -6.78
CA VAL A 74 -0.76 -0.27 -6.36
C VAL A 74 -0.73 -0.08 -4.85
N ASP A 75 -0.70 -1.19 -4.14
CA ASP A 75 -0.59 -1.24 -2.68
C ASP A 75 0.64 -0.42 -2.24
N PRO A 76 0.46 0.70 -1.50
CA PRO A 76 1.54 1.64 -1.21
C PRO A 76 2.62 1.07 -0.29
N ILE A 77 2.40 -0.09 0.34
CA ILE A 77 3.41 -0.82 1.13
C ILE A 77 3.94 -2.07 0.41
N SER A 78 3.59 -2.30 -0.86
CA SER A 78 4.02 -3.47 -1.63
C SER A 78 5.55 -3.65 -1.65
N TYR A 79 6.31 -2.57 -1.76
CA TYR A 79 7.78 -2.59 -1.74
C TYR A 79 8.40 -3.02 -0.39
N LEU A 80 7.59 -3.11 0.67
CA LEU A 80 8.03 -3.51 2.01
C LEU A 80 7.82 -5.00 2.30
N LYS A 81 7.02 -5.72 1.49
CA LYS A 81 6.61 -7.11 1.75
C LYS A 81 7.78 -8.07 1.90
N ASP A 82 8.84 -7.91 1.11
CA ASP A 82 10.01 -8.81 1.20
C ASP A 82 11.03 -8.42 2.27
N ARG A 83 10.93 -7.24 2.87
CA ARG A 83 11.92 -6.76 3.85
C ARG A 83 11.61 -7.27 5.25
N ASP A 84 12.64 -7.43 6.07
CA ASP A 84 12.48 -7.76 7.48
C ASP A 84 12.07 -6.54 8.29
N TYR A 85 11.09 -6.69 9.17
CA TYR A 85 10.53 -5.59 9.97
C TYR A 85 11.57 -4.86 10.83
N SER A 86 12.61 -5.58 11.27
CA SER A 86 13.73 -5.03 12.04
C SER A 86 14.60 -4.05 11.23
N LEU A 87 14.70 -4.26 9.92
CA LEU A 87 15.49 -3.48 8.97
C LEU A 87 14.74 -2.28 8.39
N LEU A 88 13.47 -2.12 8.75
CA LEU A 88 12.64 -1.00 8.31
C LEU A 88 12.94 0.26 9.11
N THR A 89 12.82 1.41 8.46
CA THR A 89 12.86 2.72 9.12
C THR A 89 11.64 2.92 10.02
N VAL A 90 11.70 3.93 10.90
CA VAL A 90 10.56 4.28 11.76
C VAL A 90 9.33 4.67 10.92
N GLY A 91 9.52 5.39 9.80
CA GLY A 91 8.45 5.78 8.89
C GLY A 91 7.82 4.61 8.15
N GLU A 92 8.63 3.70 7.60
CA GLU A 92 8.12 2.48 6.94
C GLU A 92 7.34 1.58 7.91
N ARG A 93 7.84 1.43 9.14
CA ARG A 93 7.09 0.72 10.18
C ARG A 93 5.78 1.41 10.55
N ALA A 94 5.73 2.74 10.55
CA ALA A 94 4.50 3.48 10.79
C ALA A 94 3.47 3.23 9.67
N MET A 95 3.90 3.28 8.41
CA MET A 95 3.02 3.00 7.25
C MET A 95 2.43 1.59 7.32
N ILE A 96 3.24 0.56 7.62
CA ILE A 96 2.74 -0.81 7.80
C ILE A 96 1.72 -0.87 8.95
N ARG A 97 2.00 -0.21 10.08
CA ARG A 97 1.06 -0.20 11.22
C ARG A 97 -0.27 0.47 10.90
N GLU A 98 -0.27 1.50 10.07
CA GLU A 98 -1.50 2.19 9.68
C GLU A 98 -2.30 1.35 8.68
N GLN A 99 -1.63 0.74 7.71
CA GLN A 99 -2.28 0.10 6.57
C GLN A 99 -2.54 -1.40 6.72
N SER A 100 -1.80 -2.11 7.58
CA SER A 100 -2.05 -3.53 7.82
C SER A 100 -3.43 -3.73 8.43
N LEU A 101 -4.19 -4.65 7.85
CA LEU A 101 -5.48 -5.08 8.36
C LEU A 101 -5.28 -6.11 9.50
N GLU A 102 -6.34 -6.36 10.25
CA GLU A 102 -6.40 -7.50 11.16
C GLU A 102 -6.38 -8.81 10.35
N TYR A 103 -5.75 -9.84 10.89
CA TYR A 103 -5.78 -11.17 10.30
C TYR A 103 -7.20 -11.74 10.35
N GLU A 104 -7.68 -12.24 9.22
CA GLU A 104 -8.97 -12.91 9.15
C GLU A 104 -8.80 -14.40 9.50
N SER A 105 -9.40 -14.82 10.62
CA SER A 105 -9.40 -16.23 11.04
C SER A 105 -9.98 -17.11 9.94
N GLN A 106 -9.27 -18.19 9.63
CA GLN A 106 -9.72 -19.19 8.68
C GLN A 106 -10.75 -20.12 9.34
N GLY A 107 -11.64 -20.72 8.55
CA GLY A 107 -12.61 -21.69 9.06
C GLY A 107 -11.96 -23.01 9.53
N GLU A 108 -10.78 -23.33 8.97
CA GLU A 108 -10.00 -24.52 9.27
C GLU A 108 -8.52 -24.11 9.43
N GLY A 109 -7.82 -24.65 10.43
CA GLY A 109 -6.44 -24.27 10.72
C GLY A 109 -5.96 -24.65 12.11
N VAL A 110 -4.77 -24.16 12.48
CA VAL A 110 -4.22 -24.28 13.83
C VAL A 110 -4.82 -23.18 14.70
N GLU A 111 -5.50 -23.58 15.76
CA GLU A 111 -6.07 -22.64 16.72
C GLU A 111 -4.97 -22.13 17.66
N VAL A 112 -4.82 -20.81 17.69
CA VAL A 112 -3.83 -20.13 18.53
C VAL A 112 -4.47 -18.96 19.27
N VAL A 113 -3.92 -18.64 20.44
CA VAL A 113 -4.23 -17.42 21.19
C VAL A 113 -2.99 -16.53 21.19
N VAL A 114 -3.21 -15.25 20.87
CA VAL A 114 -2.15 -14.23 20.97
C VAL A 114 -1.95 -13.88 22.43
N THR A 115 -0.70 -13.92 22.91
CA THR A 115 -0.39 -13.65 24.32
C THR A 115 -1.04 -12.36 24.83
N ASP A 116 -1.74 -12.45 25.97
CA ASP A 116 -2.36 -11.31 26.64
C ASP A 116 -1.31 -10.42 27.34
N ARG A 117 -0.03 -10.79 27.29
CA ARG A 117 1.08 -10.08 27.93
C ARG A 117 1.68 -8.99 27.03
N LEU A 118 1.15 -8.81 25.82
CA LEU A 118 1.57 -7.74 24.92
C LEU A 118 1.43 -6.36 25.59
N THR A 119 2.45 -5.51 25.39
CA THR A 119 2.44 -4.11 25.86
C THR A 119 1.47 -3.25 25.06
N THR A 120 1.30 -3.56 23.78
CA THR A 120 0.36 -2.92 22.86
C THR A 120 -0.91 -3.76 22.70
N LYS A 121 -1.99 -3.16 22.17
CA LYS A 121 -3.25 -3.86 21.89
C LYS A 121 -3.14 -4.88 20.74
N TRP A 122 -2.09 -4.79 19.94
CA TRP A 122 -1.87 -5.64 18.76
C TRP A 122 -0.38 -5.80 18.48
N ARG A 123 -0.05 -6.76 17.61
CA ARG A 123 1.27 -7.00 17.05
C ARG A 123 1.18 -7.10 15.53
N ILE A 124 2.13 -6.47 14.82
CA ILE A 124 2.30 -6.69 13.38
C ILE A 124 3.15 -7.93 13.19
N VAL A 125 2.69 -8.83 12.34
CA VAL A 125 3.38 -10.06 11.96
C VAL A 125 3.50 -10.15 10.45
N LYS A 126 4.47 -10.93 9.97
CA LYS A 126 4.68 -11.21 8.55
C LYS A 126 4.17 -12.62 8.25
N LEU A 127 3.18 -12.71 7.37
CA LEU A 127 2.53 -13.97 6.99
C LEU A 127 3.39 -14.79 6.02
N ALA A 128 2.95 -16.01 5.69
CA ALA A 128 3.68 -16.89 4.78
C ALA A 128 3.83 -16.28 3.36
N ASP A 129 2.81 -15.55 2.90
CA ASP A 129 2.81 -14.80 1.64
C ASP A 129 3.65 -13.50 1.68
N LYS A 130 4.33 -13.26 2.81
CA LYS A 130 5.16 -12.08 3.10
C LYS A 130 4.37 -10.77 3.26
N SER A 131 3.05 -10.83 3.28
CA SER A 131 2.23 -9.68 3.65
C SER A 131 2.32 -9.40 5.16
N TYR A 132 1.94 -8.18 5.56
CA TYR A 132 1.90 -7.79 6.96
C TYR A 132 0.46 -7.73 7.46
N SER A 133 0.21 -8.39 8.59
CA SER A 133 -1.10 -8.41 9.23
C SER A 133 -1.00 -8.06 10.72
N LYS A 134 -2.13 -7.65 11.31
CA LYS A 134 -2.27 -7.36 12.73
C LYS A 134 -2.92 -8.55 13.44
N LEU A 135 -2.27 -9.00 14.51
CA LEU A 135 -2.85 -9.90 15.49
C LEU A 135 -3.19 -9.13 16.76
N LEU A 136 -4.44 -9.25 17.23
CA LEU A 136 -4.91 -8.56 18.42
C LEU A 136 -4.55 -9.33 19.69
N LYS A 137 -4.18 -8.59 20.73
CA LYS A 137 -3.80 -9.11 22.05
C LYS A 137 -4.94 -9.92 22.67
N GLY A 138 -4.65 -11.15 23.12
CA GLY A 138 -5.60 -12.02 23.81
C GLY A 138 -6.71 -12.59 22.92
N VAL A 139 -6.63 -12.42 21.60
CA VAL A 139 -7.64 -12.91 20.66
C VAL A 139 -7.23 -14.30 20.14
N LYS A 140 -8.22 -15.18 20.00
CA LYS A 140 -8.08 -16.51 19.39
C LYS A 140 -8.21 -16.37 17.87
N TYR A 141 -7.27 -16.95 17.14
CA TYR A 141 -7.30 -17.05 15.69
C TYR A 141 -7.18 -18.52 15.26
N ALA A 142 -7.83 -18.86 14.15
CA ALA A 142 -7.53 -20.07 13.41
C ALA A 142 -6.61 -19.69 12.24
N LEU A 143 -5.32 -20.00 12.37
CA LEU A 143 -4.31 -19.71 11.36
C LEU A 143 -4.26 -20.84 10.33
N SER A 144 -4.07 -20.50 9.06
CA SER A 144 -3.70 -21.51 8.06
C SER A 144 -2.42 -22.23 8.50
N ASN A 145 -2.22 -23.49 8.09
CA ASN A 145 -0.99 -24.22 8.43
C ASN A 145 0.28 -23.50 7.95
N GLU A 146 0.21 -22.86 6.78
CA GLU A 146 1.33 -22.10 6.21
C GLU A 146 1.67 -20.88 7.08
N ASP A 147 0.66 -20.10 7.47
CA ASP A 147 0.86 -18.92 8.33
C ASP A 147 1.30 -19.32 9.74
N TYR A 148 0.76 -20.40 10.28
CA TYR A 148 1.21 -20.92 11.57
C TYR A 148 2.69 -21.31 11.53
N GLU A 149 3.12 -22.06 10.51
CA GLU A 149 4.52 -22.45 10.37
C GLU A 149 5.46 -21.24 10.20
N ALA A 150 4.99 -20.16 9.55
CA ALA A 150 5.74 -18.92 9.45
C ALA A 150 5.84 -18.14 10.78
N LEU A 151 4.86 -18.32 11.69
CA LEU A 151 4.71 -17.50 12.91
C LEU A 151 4.98 -18.24 14.22
N LYS A 152 5.08 -19.57 14.23
CA LYS A 152 5.17 -20.37 15.46
C LYS A 152 6.37 -20.04 16.35
N ASP A 153 7.45 -19.57 15.74
CA ASP A 153 8.70 -19.18 16.42
C ASP A 153 8.79 -17.67 16.68
N GLU A 154 7.74 -16.89 16.37
CA GLU A 154 7.73 -15.46 16.66
C GLU A 154 7.69 -15.20 18.17
N GLN A 155 8.61 -14.37 18.62
CA GLN A 155 8.82 -14.07 20.03
C GLN A 155 8.69 -12.59 20.32
N VAL A 156 8.10 -12.28 21.47
CA VAL A 156 7.89 -10.91 21.93
C VAL A 156 8.52 -10.68 23.29
N LYS A 157 9.16 -9.52 23.45
CA LYS A 157 9.69 -9.08 24.72
C LYS A 157 8.58 -8.44 25.54
N VAL A 158 8.21 -9.06 26.64
CA VAL A 158 7.13 -8.63 27.55
C VAL A 158 7.70 -8.36 28.94
N LYS A 159 6.95 -7.63 29.77
CA LYS A 159 7.32 -7.49 31.19
C LYS A 159 7.05 -8.81 31.89
N THR A 160 8.00 -9.23 32.73
CA THR A 160 7.83 -10.38 33.65
C THR A 160 6.57 -10.21 34.50
N GLU A 161 5.93 -11.33 34.88
CA GLU A 161 4.72 -11.32 35.70
C GLU A 161 4.91 -10.52 37.00
N GLU A 162 6.08 -10.67 37.64
CA GLU A 162 6.45 -9.96 38.87
C GLU A 162 6.48 -8.43 38.73
N THR A 163 6.73 -7.92 37.53
CA THR A 163 6.95 -6.49 37.29
C THR A 163 6.05 -5.88 36.22
N LYS A 164 5.00 -6.60 35.79
CA LYS A 164 4.06 -6.12 34.76
C LYS A 164 3.43 -4.77 35.10
N ASN A 165 3.17 -4.53 36.38
CA ASN A 165 2.59 -3.29 36.90
C ASN A 165 3.61 -2.17 37.17
N LYS A 166 4.92 -2.43 37.00
CA LYS A 166 5.98 -1.43 37.27
C LYS A 166 6.29 -0.59 36.03
N CYS A 167 6.70 0.66 36.25
CA CYS A 167 7.17 1.56 35.20
C CYS A 167 8.52 1.11 34.63
N CYS A 168 8.86 1.62 33.44
CA CYS A 168 9.95 1.11 32.59
C CYS A 168 11.32 1.01 33.27
N GLY A 169 11.63 1.87 34.25
CA GLY A 169 12.91 1.85 34.98
C GLY A 169 13.03 0.76 36.06
N GLN A 170 11.94 0.09 36.43
CA GLN A 170 11.90 -0.98 37.43
C GLN A 170 11.33 -2.29 36.86
N ALA A 171 10.88 -2.27 35.61
CA ALA A 171 10.33 -3.43 34.94
C ALA A 171 11.46 -4.34 34.44
N ARG A 172 11.33 -5.64 34.74
CA ARG A 172 12.15 -6.70 34.16
C ARG A 172 11.40 -7.31 32.99
N TYR A 173 12.13 -7.66 31.95
CA TYR A 173 11.55 -8.18 30.72
C TYR A 173 12.01 -9.62 30.47
N GLU A 174 11.13 -10.39 29.85
CA GLU A 174 11.40 -11.74 29.37
C GLU A 174 10.92 -11.86 27.92
N VAL A 175 11.34 -12.94 27.27
CA VAL A 175 10.96 -13.26 25.90
C VAL A 175 9.99 -14.43 25.96
N VAL A 176 8.79 -14.25 25.40
CA VAL A 176 7.75 -15.27 25.33
C VAL A 176 7.32 -15.46 23.89
N ASN A 177 6.76 -16.63 23.58
CA ASN A 177 6.16 -16.86 22.27
C ASN A 177 4.95 -15.92 22.08
N LEU A 178 4.78 -15.42 20.87
CA LEU A 178 3.65 -14.57 20.52
C LEU A 178 2.34 -15.37 20.54
N LEU A 179 2.42 -16.61 20.05
CA LEU A 179 1.30 -17.52 19.86
C LEU A 179 1.38 -18.67 20.86
N GLU A 180 0.24 -18.98 21.47
CA GLU A 180 0.02 -20.16 22.29
C GLU A 180 -0.98 -21.06 21.55
N VAL A 181 -0.59 -22.29 21.25
CA VAL A 181 -1.49 -23.26 20.60
C VAL A 181 -2.57 -23.67 21.60
N VAL A 182 -3.83 -23.65 21.15
CA VAL A 182 -4.95 -24.17 21.94
C VAL A 182 -5.08 -25.65 21.58
N ASP A 183 -4.52 -26.51 22.42
CA ASP A 183 -4.79 -27.95 22.34
C ASP A 183 -6.17 -28.22 22.95
N ASP A 184 -7.09 -28.80 22.17
CA ASP A 184 -8.39 -29.33 22.64
C ASP A 184 -8.22 -30.66 23.40
#